data_AF-A0A2D0STH0-F1
#
_entry.id   AF-A0A2D0STH0-F1
#
_cell.length_a   1.000
_cell.length_b   1.000
_cell.length_c   1.000
_cell.angle_alpha   90.00
_cell.angle_beta   90.00
_cell.angle_gamma   90.00
#
_symmetry.space_group_name_H-M   'P 1'
#
loop_
_entity.id
_entity.type
_entity.pdbx_description
1 polymer ?
#
loop_
_entity_poly.entity_id
_entity_poly.type
_entity_poly.pdbx_seq_one_letter_code
_entity_poly.pdbx_strand_id
1 'polypeptide(L)'
;MVADSMSKDLSPSSLGKRPSSRFAQHRRKKRKEMEDGLTETNQHKQNSYIIKLFDRSVDLAQFSSNTPLYPICRSWMRNNPTVRERAMSSPPHPMAEEEVSDMLNGKVQNIYHLPPPGSCPVNESGDPVNLRIPPTEKPTISQSTDTASGASSLMFNHMKRWKKIRQKWKEASNKNQLRYSESIKVLKEMYER
;
A
#
# COMPACT_ATOMS: atom_id res chain seq x y z
N MET A 1 57.88 -0.20 18.72
CA MET A 1 57.24 -0.63 19.98
C MET A 1 55.87 0.02 19.97
N VAL A 2 54.70 -0.60 19.90
CA VAL A 2 54.12 -1.96 20.12
C VAL A 2 52.80 -1.89 19.29
N ALA A 3 52.55 -2.72 18.27
CA ALA A 3 51.65 -3.90 18.24
C ALA A 3 50.41 -3.73 19.17
N ASP A 4 49.16 -4.11 18.93
CA ASP A 4 48.45 -5.00 18.03
C ASP A 4 46.95 -4.82 18.40
N SER A 5 46.03 -5.46 17.67
CA SER A 5 44.85 -6.18 18.19
C SER A 5 43.62 -6.03 17.29
N MET A 6 43.62 -6.87 16.25
CA MET A 6 42.43 -7.31 15.53
C MET A 6 41.68 -8.33 16.41
N SER A 7 40.42 -8.06 16.74
CA SER A 7 39.54 -9.04 17.40
C SER A 7 38.63 -9.73 16.39
N LYS A 8 38.82 -11.05 16.28
CA LYS A 8 38.02 -12.06 15.58
C LYS A 8 36.69 -12.33 16.30
N ASP A 9 35.90 -13.18 15.65
CA ASP A 9 34.91 -14.12 16.20
C ASP A 9 33.43 -13.69 16.11
N LEU A 10 32.44 -14.50 15.70
CA LEU A 10 32.35 -15.91 15.28
C LEU A 10 31.00 -16.11 14.55
N SER A 11 30.97 -16.98 13.54
CA SER A 11 29.72 -17.59 13.04
C SER A 11 29.38 -18.82 13.89
N PRO A 12 28.10 -19.09 14.24
CA PRO A 12 27.72 -20.38 14.78
C PRO A 12 27.35 -21.35 13.64
N SER A 13 28.23 -22.32 13.38
CA SER A 13 27.92 -23.55 12.66
C SER A 13 27.40 -24.58 13.68
N SER A 14 26.22 -25.17 13.44
CA SER A 14 25.71 -26.27 14.25
C SER A 14 25.72 -27.58 13.45
N LEU A 15 26.58 -28.51 13.90
CA LEU A 15 26.59 -29.91 13.52
C LEU A 15 25.64 -30.70 14.43
N GLY A 16 24.78 -31.56 13.86
CA GLY A 16 24.03 -32.56 14.62
C GLY A 16 23.18 -33.48 13.72
N LYS A 17 23.49 -34.77 13.68
CA LYS A 17 22.97 -35.80 12.76
C LYS A 17 21.76 -36.57 13.34
N ARG A 18 20.66 -36.65 12.55
CA ARG A 18 19.68 -37.76 12.24
C ARG A 18 19.16 -38.74 13.35
N PRO A 19 17.89 -39.25 13.28
CA PRO A 19 17.39 -40.03 12.13
C PRO A 19 15.94 -39.83 11.67
N SER A 20 15.68 -40.46 10.53
CA SER A 20 14.47 -40.52 9.70
C SER A 20 13.26 -41.15 10.42
N SER A 21 12.12 -40.48 10.36
CA SER A 21 10.80 -41.11 10.50
C SER A 21 10.07 -41.03 9.15
N ARG A 22 9.98 -42.19 8.49
CA ARG A 22 9.26 -42.36 7.23
C ARG A 22 7.76 -42.31 7.54
N PHE A 23 7.07 -41.24 7.17
CA PHE A 23 5.62 -41.25 7.14
C PHE A 23 5.11 -42.15 6.00
N ALA A 24 4.15 -43.00 6.35
CA ALA A 24 3.58 -44.02 5.48
C ALA A 24 2.89 -43.39 4.25
N GLN A 25 3.15 -43.98 3.09
CA GLN A 25 2.49 -43.68 1.82
C GLN A 25 1.00 -44.03 1.93
N HIS A 26 0.14 -43.04 2.20
CA HIS A 26 -1.30 -43.25 2.13
C HIS A 26 -1.73 -43.34 0.67
N ARG A 27 -1.97 -44.58 0.26
CA ARG A 27 -2.36 -45.05 -1.07
C ARG A 27 -3.63 -44.33 -1.57
N ARG A 28 -3.57 -43.86 -2.82
CA ARG A 28 -4.63 -43.18 -3.58
C ARG A 28 -5.97 -43.93 -3.54
N LYS A 29 -7.08 -43.23 -3.25
CA LYS A 29 -8.44 -43.67 -3.61
C LYS A 29 -8.91 -42.87 -4.83
N LYS A 30 -8.82 -43.49 -6.01
CA LYS A 30 -9.38 -43.04 -7.29
C LYS A 30 -10.90 -43.01 -7.16
N ARG A 31 -11.54 -41.84 -7.20
CA ARG A 31 -12.98 -41.72 -7.46
C ARG A 31 -13.14 -41.34 -8.93
N LYS A 32 -13.88 -42.20 -9.62
CA LYS A 32 -14.27 -42.16 -11.04
C LYS A 32 -14.92 -40.81 -11.39
N GLU A 33 -14.33 -40.12 -12.37
CA GLU A 33 -14.91 -38.92 -12.99
C GLU A 33 -16.16 -39.33 -13.78
N MET A 34 -17.21 -38.52 -13.70
CA MET A 34 -18.35 -38.56 -14.61
C MET A 34 -18.20 -37.38 -15.55
N GLU A 35 -18.08 -37.72 -16.82
CA GLU A 35 -17.99 -36.85 -18.00
C GLU A 35 -19.39 -36.33 -18.36
N ASP A 36 -19.53 -35.00 -18.44
CA ASP A 36 -20.48 -34.25 -19.29
C ASP A 36 -20.26 -32.76 -18.95
N GLY A 37 -20.03 -31.79 -19.82
CA GLY A 37 -19.84 -31.72 -21.26
C GLY A 37 -19.71 -30.22 -21.62
N LEU A 38 -18.70 -29.91 -22.43
CA LEU A 38 -18.65 -28.81 -23.43
C LEU A 38 -18.33 -27.35 -23.01
N THR A 39 -17.29 -26.85 -23.70
CA THR A 39 -16.85 -25.46 -23.96
C THR A 39 -16.39 -24.69 -22.70
N GLU A 40 -15.09 -24.46 -22.50
CA GLU A 40 -14.39 -23.30 -23.05
C GLU A 40 -12.86 -23.45 -22.89
N THR A 41 -12.13 -23.16 -23.97
CA THR A 41 -10.68 -22.91 -24.05
C THR A 41 -9.71 -24.09 -23.84
N ASN A 42 -9.28 -24.62 -24.98
CA ASN A 42 -8.01 -25.30 -25.19
C ASN A 42 -6.84 -24.35 -24.85
N GLN A 43 -6.55 -24.20 -23.57
CA GLN A 43 -5.40 -23.46 -23.10
C GLN A 43 -4.69 -24.29 -22.02
N HIS A 44 -3.61 -24.93 -22.47
CA HIS A 44 -2.46 -25.30 -21.67
C HIS A 44 -2.40 -26.72 -21.09
N LYS A 45 -2.16 -27.72 -21.96
CA LYS A 45 -1.17 -28.79 -21.67
C LYS A 45 0.25 -28.19 -21.58
N GLN A 46 0.44 -27.11 -20.81
CA GLN A 46 1.76 -26.52 -20.63
C GLN A 46 2.47 -27.29 -19.53
N ASN A 47 3.73 -27.55 -19.78
CA ASN A 47 4.68 -27.97 -18.76
C ASN A 47 4.46 -27.10 -17.51
N SER A 48 4.11 -27.72 -16.38
CA SER A 48 3.85 -26.98 -15.14
C SER A 48 5.17 -26.45 -14.60
N TYR A 49 5.36 -25.13 -14.60
CA TYR A 49 6.56 -24.48 -14.05
C TYR A 49 6.20 -23.78 -12.74
N ILE A 50 5.98 -24.57 -11.68
CA ILE A 50 5.60 -24.04 -10.38
C ILE A 50 6.83 -23.85 -9.50
N ILE A 51 7.04 -22.64 -9.01
CA ILE A 51 8.03 -22.35 -7.99
C ILE A 51 7.32 -22.29 -6.63
N LYS A 52 7.83 -23.05 -5.66
CA LYS A 52 7.36 -23.06 -4.27
C LYS A 52 8.46 -22.54 -3.33
N LEU A 53 8.15 -21.45 -2.62
CA LEU A 53 8.99 -20.90 -1.55
C LEU A 53 8.15 -20.84 -0.28
N PHE A 54 8.58 -21.53 0.78
CA PHE A 54 7.82 -21.72 2.03
C PHE A 54 6.41 -22.29 1.75
N ASP A 55 5.38 -21.72 2.38
CA ASP A 55 3.97 -22.08 2.22
C ASP A 55 3.31 -21.43 1.00
N ARG A 56 4.08 -20.75 0.13
CA ARG A 56 3.56 -20.04 -1.03
C ARG A 56 4.07 -20.62 -2.33
N SER A 57 3.22 -20.59 -3.35
CA SER A 57 3.52 -21.07 -4.70
C SER A 57 3.15 -20.04 -5.75
N VAL A 58 3.93 -19.98 -6.82
CA VAL A 58 3.62 -19.20 -8.02
C VAL A 58 3.82 -20.09 -9.24
N ASP A 59 2.81 -20.13 -10.09
CA ASP A 59 2.85 -20.86 -11.35
C ASP A 59 3.37 -19.94 -12.45
N LEU A 60 4.58 -20.23 -12.95
CA LEU A 60 5.21 -19.45 -13.99
C LEU A 60 4.62 -19.69 -15.37
N ALA A 61 3.91 -20.81 -15.59
CA ALA A 61 3.27 -21.09 -16.87
C ALA A 61 2.15 -20.09 -17.20
N GLN A 62 1.70 -19.31 -16.22
CA GLN A 62 0.72 -18.23 -16.37
C GLN A 62 1.33 -16.94 -16.94
N PHE A 63 2.66 -16.84 -17.03
CA PHE A 63 3.36 -15.65 -17.49
C PHE A 63 4.16 -15.93 -18.76
N SER A 64 4.26 -14.92 -19.61
CA SER A 64 5.14 -14.98 -20.80
C SER A 64 6.59 -14.68 -20.44
N SER A 65 7.53 -15.05 -21.30
CA SER A 65 8.96 -14.71 -21.13
C SER A 65 9.24 -13.20 -21.12
N ASN A 66 8.33 -12.39 -21.67
CA ASN A 66 8.42 -10.92 -21.67
C ASN A 66 7.72 -10.28 -20.46
N THR A 67 7.15 -11.08 -19.55
CA THR A 67 6.49 -10.54 -18.37
C THR A 67 7.54 -10.03 -17.38
N PRO A 68 7.48 -8.75 -16.96
CA PRO A 68 8.42 -8.24 -15.98
C PRO A 68 8.23 -8.93 -14.62
N LEU A 69 9.27 -8.90 -13.78
CA LEU A 69 9.28 -9.62 -12.50
C LEU A 69 8.19 -9.16 -11.53
N TYR A 70 7.77 -7.90 -11.59
CA TYR A 70 6.84 -7.31 -10.61
C TYR A 70 5.46 -8.00 -10.57
N PRO A 71 4.74 -8.21 -11.70
CA PRO A 71 3.52 -9.03 -11.75
C PRO A 71 3.67 -10.42 -11.15
N ILE A 72 4.80 -11.09 -11.40
CA ILE A 72 5.08 -12.44 -10.90
C ILE A 72 5.21 -12.41 -9.38
N CYS A 73 5.98 -11.47 -8.83
CA CYS A 73 6.12 -11.26 -7.38
C CYS A 73 4.78 -10.90 -6.71
N ARG A 74 3.92 -10.11 -7.38
CA ARG A 74 2.58 -9.78 -6.88
C ARG A 74 1.67 -10.99 -6.79
N SER A 75 1.66 -11.85 -7.79
CA SER A 75 0.89 -13.10 -7.75
C SER A 75 1.38 -14.03 -6.65
N TRP A 76 2.69 -14.13 -6.44
CA TRP A 76 3.26 -14.88 -5.32
C TRP A 76 2.85 -14.32 -3.95
N MET A 77 2.85 -12.99 -3.77
CA MET A 77 2.40 -12.37 -2.52
C MET A 77 0.90 -12.58 -2.25
N ARG A 78 0.06 -12.66 -3.29
CA ARG A 78 -1.38 -12.95 -3.17
C ARG A 78 -1.67 -14.41 -2.80
N ASN A 79 -0.82 -15.35 -3.22
CA ASN A 79 -0.92 -16.76 -2.84
C ASN A 79 -0.49 -16.95 -1.39
N ASN A 80 -1.28 -16.45 -0.44
CA ASN A 80 -0.96 -16.47 0.97
C ASN A 80 -1.97 -17.33 1.76
N PRO A 81 -1.70 -18.62 1.99
CA PRO A 81 -2.66 -19.53 2.64
C PRO A 81 -2.92 -19.19 4.12
N THR A 82 -2.07 -18.41 4.77
CA THR A 82 -2.26 -17.98 6.17
C THR A 82 -3.25 -16.82 6.30
N VAL A 83 -3.43 -16.05 5.23
CA VAL A 83 -4.54 -15.10 5.10
C VAL A 83 -5.70 -15.89 4.53
N ARG A 84 -6.26 -16.79 5.35
CA ARG A 84 -7.58 -17.36 5.10
C ARG A 84 -8.50 -16.19 4.77
N GLU A 85 -9.16 -16.24 3.61
CA GLU A 85 -10.08 -15.19 3.17
C GLU A 85 -10.90 -14.72 4.36
N ARG A 86 -10.60 -13.52 4.86
CA ARG A 86 -11.60 -12.75 5.56
C ARG A 86 -12.62 -12.50 4.47
N ALA A 87 -13.61 -13.39 4.38
CA ALA A 87 -14.77 -13.23 3.54
C ALA A 87 -15.13 -11.76 3.64
N MET A 88 -15.12 -11.09 2.49
CA MET A 88 -15.47 -9.70 2.39
C MET A 88 -16.86 -9.57 3.02
N SER A 89 -16.91 -9.16 4.28
CA SER A 89 -18.14 -8.77 4.92
C SER A 89 -18.57 -7.54 4.15
N SER A 90 -19.52 -7.73 3.23
CA SER A 90 -20.23 -6.63 2.59
C SER A 90 -20.70 -5.69 3.70
N PRO A 91 -20.41 -4.38 3.63
CA PRO A 91 -21.03 -3.43 4.53
C PRO A 91 -22.55 -3.56 4.42
N PRO A 92 -23.32 -3.51 5.53
CA PRO A 92 -24.77 -3.47 5.44
C PRO A 92 -25.17 -2.22 4.64
N HIS A 93 -26.01 -2.42 3.62
CA HIS A 93 -26.63 -1.33 2.87
C HIS A 93 -27.43 -0.44 3.86
N PRO A 94 -27.24 0.89 3.89
CA PRO A 94 -28.16 1.75 4.60
C PRO A 94 -29.46 1.82 3.79
N MET A 95 -30.55 1.43 4.44
CA MET A 95 -31.92 1.67 3.97
C MET A 95 -32.07 3.18 3.79
N ALA A 96 -32.30 3.60 2.55
CA ALA A 96 -32.42 4.99 2.17
C ALA A 96 -33.89 5.41 2.25
N GLU A 97 -34.36 5.78 3.43
CA GLU A 97 -35.57 6.58 3.64
C GLU A 97 -35.74 6.80 5.15
N GLU A 98 -36.01 8.05 5.56
CA GLU A 98 -36.33 8.46 6.94
C GLU A 98 -35.18 8.99 7.84
N GLU A 99 -34.42 9.99 7.38
CA GLU A 99 -33.68 10.89 8.31
C GLU A 99 -33.72 12.35 7.84
N VAL A 100 -34.93 12.90 7.68
CA VAL A 100 -35.14 14.37 7.59
C VAL A 100 -35.90 14.92 8.83
N SER A 101 -36.34 14.06 9.75
CA SER A 101 -37.16 14.50 10.91
C SER A 101 -36.47 14.60 12.27
N ASP A 102 -35.21 14.18 12.42
CA ASP A 102 -34.56 14.14 13.75
C ASP A 102 -33.78 15.42 14.13
N MET A 103 -34.32 16.59 13.79
CA MET A 103 -33.82 17.87 14.33
C MET A 103 -34.39 18.22 15.72
N LEU A 104 -35.17 17.33 16.35
CA LEU A 104 -35.88 17.64 17.59
C LEU A 104 -35.85 16.51 18.64
N ASN A 105 -34.72 15.91 18.96
CA ASN A 105 -34.67 15.18 20.23
C ASN A 105 -33.26 15.14 20.80
N GLY A 106 -33.10 15.70 22.01
CA GLY A 106 -31.83 15.76 22.75
C GLY A 106 -31.30 14.41 23.24
N LYS A 107 -31.35 13.37 22.41
CA LYS A 107 -30.68 12.09 22.61
C LYS A 107 -29.44 12.06 21.73
N VAL A 108 -28.31 11.75 22.34
CA VAL A 108 -26.99 11.67 21.70
C VAL A 108 -27.07 10.70 20.52
N GLN A 109 -27.09 11.23 19.30
CA GLN A 109 -27.15 10.43 18.09
C GLN A 109 -25.80 9.73 17.91
N ASN A 110 -25.80 8.39 17.91
CA ASN A 110 -24.59 7.62 17.68
C ASN A 110 -24.12 7.88 16.24
N ILE A 111 -22.93 8.46 16.09
CA ILE A 111 -22.36 8.77 14.77
C ILE A 111 -21.64 7.52 14.27
N TYR A 112 -22.25 6.82 13.32
CA TYR A 112 -21.66 5.61 12.70
C TYR A 112 -20.74 5.94 11.53
N HIS A 113 -20.92 7.11 10.90
CA HIS A 113 -20.13 7.55 9.75
C HIS A 113 -19.85 9.06 9.83
N LEU A 114 -18.64 9.46 9.44
CA LEU A 114 -18.29 10.87 9.30
C LEU A 114 -18.83 11.43 7.97
N PRO A 115 -19.16 12.74 7.92
CA PRO A 115 -19.52 13.40 6.67
C PRO A 115 -18.45 13.20 5.58
N PRO A 116 -18.86 13.06 4.31
CA PRO A 116 -17.91 12.97 3.21
C PRO A 116 -17.09 14.27 3.10
N PRO A 117 -15.84 14.20 2.61
CA PRO A 117 -15.05 15.40 2.40
C PRO A 117 -15.70 16.30 1.35
N GLY A 118 -15.48 17.62 1.46
CA GLY A 118 -15.85 18.58 0.43
C GLY A 118 -15.29 18.19 -0.95
N SER A 119 -15.90 18.70 -2.03
CA SER A 119 -15.54 18.33 -3.40
C SER A 119 -14.04 18.46 -3.70
N CYS A 120 -13.53 17.57 -4.56
CA CYS A 120 -12.15 17.70 -5.05
C CYS A 120 -12.06 18.99 -5.88
N PRO A 121 -11.06 19.87 -5.63
CA PRO A 121 -10.85 21.01 -6.49
C PRO A 121 -10.44 20.55 -7.88
N VAL A 122 -10.85 21.33 -8.86
CA VAL A 122 -10.66 21.06 -10.28
C VAL A 122 -9.82 22.20 -10.86
N ASN A 123 -8.92 21.90 -11.79
CA ASN A 123 -8.16 22.93 -12.51
C ASN A 123 -9.04 23.63 -13.56
N GLU A 124 -8.52 24.65 -14.22
CA GLU A 124 -9.22 25.37 -15.30
C GLU A 124 -9.61 24.45 -16.48
N SER A 125 -8.95 23.29 -16.61
CA SER A 125 -9.19 22.29 -17.65
C SER A 125 -10.23 21.22 -17.29
N GLY A 126 -10.77 21.23 -16.07
CA GLY A 126 -11.74 20.22 -15.64
C GLY A 126 -11.14 18.97 -14.97
N ASP A 127 -9.83 18.89 -14.80
CA ASP A 127 -9.14 17.76 -14.16
C ASP A 127 -9.05 17.90 -12.64
N PRO A 128 -9.22 16.79 -11.89
CA PRO A 128 -9.10 16.79 -10.43
C PRO A 128 -7.67 17.11 -9.98
N VAL A 129 -7.53 18.10 -9.10
CA VAL A 129 -6.23 18.54 -8.56
C VAL A 129 -5.94 17.81 -7.25
N ASN A 130 -4.77 17.17 -7.18
CA ASN A 130 -4.32 16.53 -5.95
C ASN A 130 -3.74 17.56 -4.97
N LEU A 131 -4.54 17.94 -3.96
CA LEU A 131 -4.13 18.88 -2.92
C LEU A 131 -3.02 18.39 -1.99
N ARG A 132 -2.70 17.09 -1.97
CA ARG A 132 -1.65 16.55 -1.07
C ARG A 132 -0.25 16.90 -1.52
N ILE A 133 -0.08 17.24 -2.80
CA ILE A 133 1.21 17.53 -3.41
C ILE A 133 1.18 19.01 -3.85
N PRO A 134 2.07 19.86 -3.32
CA PRO A 134 2.17 21.23 -3.81
C PRO A 134 2.45 21.24 -5.31
N PRO A 135 1.85 22.19 -6.08
CA PRO A 135 2.20 22.36 -7.49
C PRO A 135 3.70 22.53 -7.65
N THR A 136 4.32 21.73 -8.52
CA THR A 136 5.74 21.83 -8.80
C THR A 136 5.97 23.04 -9.69
N GLU A 137 6.48 24.13 -9.11
CA GLU A 137 7.11 25.18 -9.91
C GLU A 137 8.33 24.56 -10.57
N LYS A 138 8.36 24.57 -11.92
CA LYS A 138 9.58 24.20 -12.66
C LYS A 138 10.69 25.12 -12.15
N PRO A 139 11.85 24.58 -11.73
CA PRO A 139 12.94 25.43 -11.29
C PRO A 139 13.33 26.33 -12.45
N THR A 140 13.18 27.65 -12.29
CA THR A 140 13.73 28.61 -13.23
C THR A 140 15.25 28.44 -13.21
N ILE A 141 15.79 27.74 -14.20
CA ILE A 141 17.22 27.47 -14.44
C ILE A 141 17.97 28.78 -14.83
N SER A 142 17.42 29.96 -14.54
CA SER A 142 17.99 31.25 -14.93
C SER A 142 18.60 32.04 -13.75
N GLN A 143 18.74 31.45 -12.56
CA GLN A 143 19.73 31.98 -11.62
C GLN A 143 21.07 31.35 -11.99
N SER A 144 21.71 31.96 -13.00
CA SER A 144 23.15 31.87 -13.20
C SER A 144 23.81 31.92 -11.84
N THR A 145 24.47 30.83 -11.47
CA THR A 145 25.39 30.84 -10.34
C THR A 145 26.47 31.85 -10.70
N ASP A 146 26.27 33.09 -10.29
CA ASP A 146 27.30 34.10 -10.32
C ASP A 146 28.44 33.50 -9.51
N THR A 147 29.55 33.21 -10.19
CA THR A 147 30.68 32.37 -9.76
C THR A 147 31.52 33.06 -8.69
N ALA A 148 30.88 33.71 -7.72
CA ALA A 148 31.50 34.46 -6.63
C ALA A 148 30.76 34.32 -5.28
N SER A 149 29.69 33.52 -5.18
CA SER A 149 29.04 33.29 -3.88
C SER A 149 29.80 32.23 -3.08
N GLY A 150 30.48 32.65 -2.03
CA GLY A 150 31.16 31.74 -1.10
C GLY A 150 30.21 30.67 -0.52
N ALA A 151 30.77 29.53 -0.08
CA ALA A 151 30.02 28.35 0.37
C ALA A 151 28.93 28.67 1.42
N SER A 152 29.16 29.66 2.28
CA SER A 152 28.18 30.14 3.27
C SER A 152 26.93 30.77 2.63
N SER A 153 27.10 31.59 1.59
CA SER A 153 25.99 32.21 0.85
C SER A 153 25.17 31.16 0.11
N LEU A 154 25.83 30.18 -0.52
CA LEU A 154 25.15 29.07 -1.16
C LEU A 154 24.32 28.27 -0.15
N MET A 155 24.90 27.93 1.01
CA MET A 155 24.20 27.23 2.09
C MET A 155 22.98 28.01 2.60
N PHE A 156 23.12 29.32 2.81
CA PHE A 156 22.01 30.18 3.24
C PHE A 156 20.86 30.19 2.21
N ASN A 157 21.19 30.31 0.91
CA ASN A 157 20.20 30.25 -0.17
C ASN A 157 19.46 28.91 -0.20
N HIS A 158 20.19 27.80 -0.05
CA HIS A 158 19.60 26.47 0.03
C HIS A 158 18.68 26.35 1.25
N MET A 159 19.12 26.82 2.41
CA MET A 159 18.31 26.83 3.63
C MET A 159 17.02 27.61 3.44
N LYS A 160 17.09 28.81 2.84
CA LYS A 160 15.93 29.65 2.54
C LYS A 160 14.97 28.94 1.58
N ARG A 161 15.49 28.29 0.54
CA ARG A 161 14.71 27.50 -0.42
C ARG A 161 14.01 26.31 0.27
N TRP A 162 14.72 25.53 1.06
CA TRP A 162 14.15 24.37 1.76
C TRP A 162 13.09 24.77 2.80
N LYS A 163 13.27 25.91 3.49
CA LYS A 163 12.22 26.48 4.35
C LYS A 163 10.95 26.77 3.55
N LYS A 164 11.06 27.41 2.37
CA LYS A 164 9.92 27.66 1.48
C LYS A 164 9.25 26.38 0.99
N ILE A 165 10.05 25.38 0.58
CA ILE A 165 9.52 24.09 0.12
C ILE A 165 8.71 23.44 1.26
N ARG A 166 9.29 23.31 2.46
CA ARG A 166 8.57 22.74 3.61
C ARG A 166 7.28 23.49 3.94
N GLN A 167 7.30 24.83 3.85
CA GLN A 167 6.12 25.64 4.05
C GLN A 167 5.02 25.35 3.02
N LYS A 168 5.36 25.24 1.73
CA LYS A 168 4.40 24.87 0.67
C LYS A 168 3.77 23.49 0.92
N TRP A 169 4.56 22.51 1.35
CA TRP A 169 4.05 21.19 1.73
C TRP A 169 3.08 21.25 2.91
N LYS A 170 3.40 22.05 3.94
CA LYS A 170 2.53 22.26 5.10
C LYS A 170 1.20 22.90 4.68
N GLU A 171 1.24 23.91 3.81
CA GLU A 171 0.05 24.61 3.31
C GLU A 171 -0.83 23.70 2.43
N ALA A 172 -0.24 22.94 1.51
CA ALA A 172 -0.96 21.97 0.68
C ALA A 172 -1.68 20.91 1.55
N SER A 173 -0.96 20.37 2.54
CA SER A 173 -1.54 19.44 3.52
C SER A 173 -2.70 20.07 4.29
N ASN A 174 -2.56 21.32 4.75
CA ASN A 174 -3.62 22.03 5.47
C ASN A 174 -4.86 22.24 4.57
N LYS A 175 -4.67 22.70 3.33
CA LYS A 175 -5.75 22.83 2.34
C LYS A 175 -6.49 21.50 2.12
N ASN A 176 -5.75 20.39 2.03
CA ASN A 176 -6.35 19.07 1.94
C ASN A 176 -7.15 18.69 3.20
N GLN A 177 -6.63 19.01 4.40
CA GLN A 177 -7.33 18.76 5.67
C GLN A 177 -8.61 19.58 5.82
N LEU A 178 -8.64 20.80 5.28
CA LEU A 178 -9.81 21.68 5.34
C LEU A 178 -11.05 21.07 4.68
N ARG A 179 -10.88 20.16 3.72
CA ARG A 179 -11.98 19.38 3.12
C ARG A 179 -12.75 18.53 4.12
N TYR A 180 -12.14 18.21 5.26
CA TYR A 180 -12.71 17.42 6.34
C TYR A 180 -13.18 18.30 7.51
N SER A 181 -13.42 19.61 7.29
CA SER A 181 -13.82 20.55 8.36
C SER A 181 -15.03 20.07 9.15
N GLU A 182 -16.07 19.57 8.46
CA GLU A 182 -17.29 19.08 9.09
C GLU A 182 -17.03 17.81 9.90
N SER A 183 -16.27 16.87 9.36
CA SER A 183 -15.86 15.67 10.09
C SER A 183 -15.05 16.02 11.34
N ILE A 184 -14.16 17.02 11.27
CA ILE A 184 -13.37 17.49 12.41
C ILE A 184 -14.27 18.15 13.46
N LYS A 185 -15.28 18.93 13.07
CA LYS A 185 -16.25 19.52 14.01
C LYS A 185 -16.99 18.45 14.78
N VAL A 186 -17.50 17.43 14.08
CA VAL A 186 -18.17 16.27 14.68
C VAL A 186 -17.26 15.58 15.69
N LEU A 187 -16.02 15.28 15.31
CA LEU A 187 -15.05 14.64 16.21
C LEU A 187 -14.72 15.50 17.45
N LYS A 188 -14.61 16.82 17.29
CA LYS A 188 -14.40 17.74 18.42
C LYS A 188 -15.58 17.76 19.36
N GLU A 189 -16.80 17.84 18.82
CA GLU A 189 -18.02 17.80 19.63
C GLU A 189 -18.16 16.47 20.38
N MET A 190 -17.74 15.35 19.80
CA MET A 190 -17.70 14.06 20.49
C MET A 190 -16.66 14.00 21.60
N TYR A 191 -15.52 14.69 21.45
CA TYR A 191 -14.41 14.65 22.40
C TYR A 191 -14.60 15.59 23.59
N GLU A 192 -15.17 16.78 23.36
CA GLU A 192 -15.40 17.81 24.39
C GLU A 192 -16.68 17.57 25.21
N ARG A 193 -17.39 16.46 24.96
CA ARG A 193 -18.53 15.98 25.76
C ARG A 193 -18.05 15.08 26.88
#